data_AF-A0A3N4T188-F1
#
_entry.id   AF-A0A3N4T188-F1
#
_cell.length_a   1.000
_cell.length_b   1.000
_cell.length_c   1.000
_cell.angle_alpha   90.00
_cell.angle_beta   90.00
_cell.angle_gamma   90.00
#
_symmetry.space_group_name_H-M   'P 1'
#
loop_
_entity.id
_entity.type
_entity.pdbx_description
1 polymer ?
#
loop_
_entity_poly.entity_id
_entity_poly.type
_entity_poly.pdbx_seq_one_letter_code
_entity_poly.pdbx_strand_id
1 'polypeptide(L)'
;MSAPLDIEGPAAPPRSNGELVFAEPWESRAFGMAVTLYDAGAFTWPEFQAALIARIAAWEASAERDEPHNYYGLWLAALEDVLTGLCAVTTDEVTTRARSLARRPAGHDHRDHSGHHDHSH
;
A
#
# COMPACT_ATOMS: atom_id res chain seq x y z
N MET A 1 17.66 0.44 3.41
CA MET A 1 17.74 -1.04 3.35
C MET A 1 16.60 -1.48 2.46
N SER A 2 16.74 -2.44 1.53
CA SER A 2 15.60 -2.83 0.68
C SER A 2 14.63 -3.70 1.48
N ALA A 3 13.31 -3.47 1.34
CA ALA A 3 12.28 -4.27 2.00
C ALA A 3 12.39 -5.76 1.58
N PRO A 4 12.54 -6.71 2.52
CA PRO A 4 12.57 -8.13 2.21
C PRO A 4 11.16 -8.66 1.98
N LEU A 5 10.70 -8.62 0.72
CA LEU A 5 9.40 -9.15 0.34
C LEU A 5 9.44 -10.67 0.21
N ASP A 6 8.59 -11.36 0.96
CA ASP A 6 8.46 -12.80 0.83
C ASP A 6 7.93 -13.20 -0.56
N ILE A 7 8.36 -14.37 -1.02
CA ILE A 7 7.87 -14.98 -2.26
C ILE A 7 6.66 -15.87 -1.98
N GLU A 8 6.61 -16.49 -0.80
CA GLU A 8 5.56 -17.42 -0.38
C GLU A 8 5.09 -17.12 1.05
N GLY A 9 3.89 -17.58 1.39
CA GLY A 9 3.29 -17.42 2.70
C GLY A 9 2.23 -16.33 2.76
N PRO A 10 1.56 -16.18 3.92
CA PRO A 10 0.39 -15.31 4.05
C PRO A 10 0.71 -13.83 3.79
N ALA A 11 1.91 -13.37 4.17
CA ALA A 11 2.33 -11.99 3.96
C ALA A 11 2.87 -11.70 2.54
N ALA A 12 3.04 -12.71 1.69
CA ALA A 12 3.65 -12.53 0.38
C ALA A 12 2.74 -11.72 -0.56
N PRO A 13 3.23 -10.63 -1.19
CA PRO A 13 2.40 -9.82 -2.06
C PRO A 13 2.05 -10.54 -3.38
N PRO A 14 0.87 -10.26 -3.97
CA PRO A 14 0.44 -10.83 -5.23
C PRO A 14 1.45 -10.56 -6.35
N ARG A 15 1.81 -11.63 -7.07
CA ARG A 15 2.74 -11.57 -8.20
C ARG A 15 2.18 -12.28 -9.42
N SER A 16 2.56 -11.79 -10.60
CA SER A 16 2.35 -12.46 -11.89
C SER A 16 3.67 -12.48 -12.62
N ASN A 17 4.12 -13.67 -13.04
CA ASN A 17 5.41 -13.88 -13.68
C ASN A 17 6.62 -13.25 -12.92
N GLY A 18 6.55 -13.25 -11.58
CA GLY A 18 7.59 -12.69 -10.71
C GLY A 18 7.49 -11.20 -10.40
N GLU A 19 6.63 -10.45 -11.10
CA GLU A 19 6.42 -9.02 -10.87
C GLU A 19 5.23 -8.78 -9.94
N LEU A 20 5.30 -7.70 -9.15
CA LEU A 20 4.19 -7.26 -8.29
C LEU A 20 3.02 -6.79 -9.15
N VAL A 21 1.83 -7.27 -8.81
CA VAL A 21 0.59 -6.87 -9.49
C VAL A 21 -0.19 -5.90 -8.62
N PHE A 22 -0.71 -4.87 -9.25
CA PHE A 22 -1.63 -3.89 -8.65
C PHE A 22 -2.86 -3.79 -9.54
N ALA A 23 -4.05 -4.01 -8.98
CA ALA A 23 -5.33 -3.86 -9.66
C ALA A 23 -5.74 -2.38 -9.77
N GLU A 24 -5.35 -1.56 -8.81
CA GLU A 24 -5.75 -0.15 -8.73
C GLU A 24 -4.57 0.79 -8.43
N PRO A 25 -4.58 2.05 -8.89
CA PRO A 25 -3.48 2.99 -8.69
C PRO A 25 -3.17 3.33 -7.23
N TRP A 26 -4.10 3.10 -6.30
CA TRP A 26 -3.86 3.32 -4.87
C TRP A 26 -3.01 2.22 -4.23
N GLU A 27 -3.04 1.00 -4.80
CA GLU A 27 -2.34 -0.16 -4.24
C GLU A 27 -0.82 -0.01 -4.36
N SER A 28 -0.34 0.43 -5.53
CA SER A 28 1.08 0.72 -5.75
C SER A 28 1.58 1.87 -4.87
N ARG A 29 0.71 2.86 -4.59
CA ARG A 29 1.02 3.95 -3.66
C ARG A 29 1.09 3.47 -2.21
N ALA A 30 0.16 2.62 -1.77
CA ALA A 30 0.19 2.02 -0.43
C ALA A 30 1.45 1.17 -0.22
N PHE A 31 1.80 0.35 -1.21
CA PHE A 31 3.03 -0.41 -1.23
C PHE A 31 4.26 0.50 -1.12
N GLY A 32 4.35 1.52 -1.98
CA GLY A 32 5.45 2.48 -1.99
C GLY A 32 5.60 3.21 -0.65
N MET A 33 4.49 3.62 -0.01
CA MET A 33 4.53 4.27 1.31
C MET A 33 5.16 3.37 2.37
N ALA A 34 4.74 2.11 2.47
CA ALA A 34 5.33 1.19 3.44
C ALA A 34 6.83 0.97 3.21
N VAL A 35 7.25 0.74 1.95
CA VAL A 35 8.67 0.56 1.61
C VAL A 35 9.48 1.81 1.90
N THR A 36 9.01 3.00 1.51
CA THR A 36 9.73 4.26 1.77
C THR A 36 9.89 4.57 3.26
N LEU A 37 8.88 4.26 4.08
CA LEU A 37 8.94 4.43 5.54
C LEU A 37 9.91 3.45 6.19
N TYR A 38 9.94 2.20 5.72
CA TYR A 38 10.94 1.21 6.12
C TYR A 38 12.36 1.64 5.74
N ASP A 39 12.55 2.08 4.49
CA ASP A 39 13.85 2.55 3.99
C ASP A 39 14.37 3.75 4.79
N ALA A 40 13.45 4.61 5.25
CA ALA A 40 13.72 5.74 6.14
C ALA A 40 13.96 5.35 7.61
N GLY A 41 13.78 4.08 7.98
CA GLY A 41 13.98 3.57 9.33
C GLY A 41 12.87 3.93 10.31
N ALA A 42 11.67 4.27 9.83
CA ALA A 42 10.54 4.61 10.70
C ALA A 42 10.05 3.39 11.52
N PHE A 43 10.16 2.19 10.95
CA PHE A 43 9.88 0.91 11.58
C PHE A 43 10.78 -0.18 10.97
N THR A 44 10.79 -1.35 11.58
CA THR A 44 11.49 -2.52 11.03
C THR A 44 10.55 -3.40 10.20
N TRP A 45 11.06 -4.03 9.16
CA TRP A 45 10.23 -4.89 8.32
C TRP A 45 9.52 -6.03 9.06
N PRO A 46 10.16 -6.74 10.02
CA PRO A 46 9.47 -7.78 10.79
C PRO A 46 8.28 -7.27 11.60
N GLU A 47 8.32 -6.02 12.10
CA GLU A 47 7.18 -5.42 12.80
C GLU A 47 5.99 -5.24 11.85
N PHE A 48 6.23 -4.72 10.65
CA PHE A 48 5.19 -4.58 9.63
C PHE A 48 4.65 -5.93 9.16
N GLN A 49 5.53 -6.90 8.90
CA GLN A 49 5.15 -8.25 8.49
C GLN A 49 4.26 -8.93 9.56
N ALA A 50 4.61 -8.80 10.83
CA ALA A 50 3.81 -9.34 11.93
C ALA A 50 2.40 -8.70 11.99
N ALA A 51 2.31 -7.38 11.82
CA ALA A 51 1.02 -6.67 11.76
C ALA A 51 0.17 -7.13 10.57
N LEU A 52 0.78 -7.32 9.39
CA LEU A 52 0.10 -7.81 8.19
C LEU A 52 -0.45 -9.23 8.39
N ILE A 53 0.35 -10.14 8.96
CA ILE A 53 -0.09 -11.51 9.27
C ILE A 53 -1.28 -11.47 10.24
N ALA A 54 -1.24 -10.62 11.26
CA ALA A 54 -2.35 -10.47 12.20
C ALA A 54 -3.64 -9.97 11.52
N ARG A 55 -3.53 -9.02 10.58
CA ARG A 55 -4.67 -8.52 9.80
C ARG A 55 -5.26 -9.58 8.87
N ILE A 56 -4.41 -10.36 8.20
CA ILE A 56 -4.86 -11.47 7.35
C ILE A 56 -5.58 -12.52 8.19
N ALA A 57 -5.00 -12.93 9.33
CA ALA A 57 -5.63 -13.91 10.22
C ALA A 57 -6.98 -13.42 10.77
N ALA A 58 -7.08 -12.13 11.13
CA ALA A 58 -8.33 -11.53 11.58
C ALA A 58 -9.41 -11.50 10.49
N TRP A 59 -9.02 -11.20 9.24
CA TRP A 59 -9.93 -11.25 8.09
C TRP A 59 -10.40 -12.68 7.81
N GLU A 60 -9.49 -13.66 7.79
CA GLU A 60 -9.81 -15.08 7.60
C GLU A 60 -10.76 -15.63 8.68
N ALA A 61 -10.64 -15.14 9.92
CA ALA A 61 -11.50 -15.52 11.02
C ALA A 61 -12.89 -14.83 10.98
N SER A 62 -13.05 -13.75 10.22
CA SER A 62 -14.32 -13.04 10.10
C SER A 62 -15.33 -13.86 9.28
N ALA A 63 -16.58 -13.93 9.73
CA ALA A 63 -17.63 -14.72 9.09
C ALA A 63 -18.18 -14.10 7.79
N GLU A 64 -17.76 -12.87 7.46
CA GLU A 64 -18.19 -12.11 6.29
C GLU A 64 -17.32 -12.45 5.08
N ARG A 65 -17.52 -13.67 4.54
CA ARG A 65 -16.83 -14.17 3.34
C ARG A 65 -17.37 -13.61 2.02
N ASP A 66 -18.36 -12.73 2.07
CA ASP A 66 -18.99 -12.15 0.87
C ASP A 66 -18.24 -10.93 0.33
N GLU A 67 -17.27 -10.37 1.08
CA GLU A 67 -16.40 -9.30 0.57
C GLU A 67 -15.15 -9.86 -0.13
N PRO A 68 -14.79 -9.32 -1.31
CA PRO A 68 -13.60 -9.76 -2.03
C PRO A 68 -12.34 -9.48 -1.22
N HIS A 69 -11.47 -10.49 -1.13
CA HIS A 69 -10.17 -10.38 -0.47
C HIS A 69 -9.32 -9.27 -1.10
N ASN A 70 -9.09 -8.17 -0.37
CA ASN A 70 -8.25 -7.06 -0.81
C ASN A 70 -6.93 -7.07 -0.03
N TYR A 71 -5.92 -7.73 -0.59
CA TYR A 71 -4.58 -7.84 -0.01
C TYR A 71 -3.98 -6.47 0.34
N TYR A 72 -4.02 -5.51 -0.59
CA TYR A 72 -3.46 -4.18 -0.35
C TYR A 72 -4.30 -3.33 0.62
N GLY A 73 -5.56 -3.69 0.83
CA GLY A 73 -6.38 -3.14 1.91
C GLY A 73 -5.86 -3.59 3.28
N LEU A 74 -5.54 -4.89 3.43
CA LEU A 74 -4.93 -5.43 4.64
C LEU A 74 -3.50 -4.89 4.86
N TRP A 75 -2.74 -4.70 3.77
CA TRP A 75 -1.43 -4.02 3.78
C TRP A 75 -1.52 -2.61 4.35
N LEU A 76 -2.47 -1.81 3.88
CA LEU A 76 -2.67 -0.45 4.35
C LEU A 76 -3.10 -0.43 5.82
N ALA A 77 -4.03 -1.31 6.22
CA ALA A 77 -4.47 -1.42 7.61
C ALA A 77 -3.32 -1.82 8.56
N ALA A 78 -2.44 -2.72 8.13
CA ALA A 78 -1.25 -3.09 8.89
C ALA A 78 -0.26 -1.92 9.01
N LEU A 79 -0.09 -1.11 7.96
CA LEU A 79 0.74 0.09 8.00
C LEU A 79 0.18 1.11 9.02
N GLU A 80 -1.14 1.29 9.05
CA GLU A 80 -1.80 2.17 10.02
C GLU A 80 -1.59 1.70 11.46
N ASP A 81 -1.64 0.39 11.73
CA ASP A 81 -1.38 -0.18 13.06
C ASP A 81 0.05 0.11 13.53
N VAL A 82 1.04 -0.10 12.66
CA VAL A 82 2.45 0.17 12.98
C VAL A 82 2.66 1.65 13.27
N LEU A 83 2.13 2.54 12.42
CA LEU A 83 2.29 3.99 12.60
C LEU A 83 1.58 4.53 13.86
N THR A 84 0.42 3.97 14.19
CA THR A 84 -0.32 4.31 15.41
C THR A 84 0.46 3.88 16.65
N GLY A 85 1.06 2.67 16.63
CA GLY A 85 1.88 2.16 17.73
C GLY A 85 3.15 2.98 18.00
N LEU A 86 3.67 3.68 16.99
CA LEU A 86 4.85 4.54 17.09
C LEU A 86 4.53 5.97 17.58
N CYS A 87 3.26 6.30 17.83
CA CYS A 87 2.79 7.67 18.10
C CYS A 87 3.23 8.70 17.03
N ALA A 88 3.58 8.24 15.83
CA ALA A 88 4.02 9.10 14.73
C ALA A 88 2.83 9.81 14.06
N VAL A 89 1.64 9.19 14.10
CA VAL A 89 0.38 9.73 13.58
C VAL A 89 -0.78 9.09 14.36
N THR A 90 -1.82 9.84 14.69
CA THR A 90 -3.05 9.25 15.26
C THR A 90 -4.00 8.76 14.16
N THR A 91 -4.80 7.72 14.42
CA THR A 91 -5.81 7.21 13.48
C THR A 91 -6.79 8.30 13.03
N ASP A 92 -7.10 9.26 13.91
CA ASP A 92 -7.97 10.40 13.60
C ASP A 92 -7.31 11.38 12.61
N GLU A 93 -6.01 11.67 12.76
CA GLU A 93 -5.25 12.49 11.81
C GLU A 93 -5.17 11.85 10.43
N VAL A 94 -4.94 10.53 10.36
CA VAL A 94 -4.94 9.77 9.11
C VAL A 94 -6.32 9.84 8.44
N THR A 95 -7.39 9.59 9.21
CA THR A 95 -8.77 9.64 8.70
C THR A 95 -9.14 11.04 8.20
N THR A 96 -8.74 12.08 8.94
CA THR A 96 -8.98 13.48 8.59
C THR A 96 -8.24 13.88 7.31
N ARG A 97 -6.96 13.50 7.19
CA ARG A 97 -6.15 13.71 5.97
C ARG A 97 -6.71 12.94 4.78
N ALA A 98 -7.07 11.67 4.95
CA ALA A 98 -7.67 10.84 3.91
C ALA A 98 -8.98 11.44 3.38
N ARG A 99 -9.86 11.90 4.29
CA ARG A 99 -11.11 12.58 3.93
C ARG A 99 -10.88 13.90 3.20
N SER A 100 -9.86 14.66 3.58
CA SER A 100 -9.46 15.90 2.88
C SER A 100 -8.97 15.62 1.46
N LEU A 101 -8.14 14.58 1.29
CA LEU A 101 -7.62 14.19 -0.02
C LEU A 101 -8.71 13.58 -0.92
N ALA A 102 -9.64 12.79 -0.37
CA ALA A 102 -10.77 12.23 -1.11
C ALA A 102 -11.74 13.31 -1.65
N ARG A 103 -11.74 14.50 -1.05
CA ARG A 103 -12.51 15.67 -1.53
C ARG A 103 -11.82 16.42 -2.68
N ARG A 104 -10.58 16.08 -3.04
CA ARG A 104 -9.87 16.69 -4.17
C ARG A 104 -10.27 15.98 -5.47
N PRO A 105 -10.66 16.70 -6.54
CA PRO A 105 -11.05 16.08 -7.80
C PRO A 105 -9.85 15.37 -8.45
N ALA A 106 -10.06 14.12 -8.89
CA ALA A 106 -9.07 13.36 -9.63
C ALA A 106 -8.90 13.96 -11.04
N GLY A 107 -7.76 14.60 -11.31
CA GLY A 107 -7.52 15.18 -12.64
C GLY A 107 -6.35 16.15 -12.76
N HIS A 108 -5.21 15.90 -12.10
CA HIS A 108 -4.07 16.79 -12.28
C HIS A 108 -2.70 16.10 -12.18
N ASP A 109 -2.44 15.08 -12.98
CA ASP A 109 -1.07 14.56 -13.19
C ASP A 109 -0.79 14.09 -14.64
N HIS A 110 -1.54 14.59 -15.63
CA HIS A 110 -1.15 14.48 -17.03
C HIS A 110 -1.02 15.88 -17.63
N ARG A 111 0.19 16.43 -17.59
CA ARG A 111 0.57 17.43 -18.59
C ARG A 111 0.90 16.67 -19.87
N ASP A 112 0.05 16.87 -20.87
CA ASP A 112 0.32 16.53 -22.27
C ASP A 112 1.68 17.10 -22.69
N HIS A 113 2.71 16.25 -22.76
CA HIS A 113 3.87 16.55 -23.58
C HIS A 113 3.54 16.18 -25.03
N SER A 114 2.83 17.10 -25.67
CA SER A 114 2.81 17.25 -27.12
C SER A 114 4.24 17.54 -27.59
N GLY A 115 4.89 16.52 -28.15
CA GLY A 115 6.24 16.59 -28.71
C GLY A 115 6.30 15.84 -30.03
N HIS A 116 5.79 16.51 -31.07
CA HIS A 116 5.90 16.13 -32.48
C HIS A 116 7.38 15.94 -32.88
N HIS A 117 7.77 14.73 -33.28
CA HIS A 117 9.00 14.52 -34.05
C HIS A 117 8.69 13.58 -35.23
N ASP A 118 8.31 14.21 -36.33
CA ASP A 118 8.48 13.66 -37.67
C ASP A 118 9.97 13.67 -38.02
N HIS A 119 10.54 12.50 -38.27
CA HIS A 119 11.82 12.36 -38.94
C HIS A 119 11.71 11.27 -40.00
N SER A 120 11.17 11.69 -41.15
CA SER A 120 11.46 11.08 -42.45
C SER A 120 12.92 11.34 -42.82
N HIS A 121 13.65 10.29 -43.25
CA HIS A 121 14.79 10.39 -44.16
C HIS A 121 15.00 9.07 -44.91
#